data_AF-A0A538SYY3-F1
#
_entry.id   AF-A0A538SYY3-F1
#
_cell.length_a   1.000
_cell.length_b   1.000
_cell.length_c   1.000
_cell.angle_alpha   90.00
_cell.angle_beta   90.00
_cell.angle_gamma   90.00
#
_symmetry.space_group_name_H-M   'P 1'
#
loop_
_entity.id
_entity.type
_entity.pdbx_description
1 polymer ?
#
loop_
_entity_poly.entity_id
_entity_poly.type
_entity_poly.pdbx_seq_one_letter_code
_entity_poly.pdbx_strand_id
1 'polypeptide(L)'
;MTRRERIRKTLQGERTDRPPMSFWRHFYDREGSAAELAEAMLEFQEKYDWDFMKVNPRASYHVEDWGVKTERPGKGPLDKPKVVRSPVREPQDWDRIAPVDPTKGTLGEMLDAEERIASKIQGETDWVMTVFNPISIAADLVNDDARFVEHLRRHGERVHGALRAITQTFTAFVRETMHRGASGVLFATTDYGNTSRIDKALLEEFGRPYDLRVLEVDPGAPQADAEDAPDRDRSRADDGAGPA
;
A
#
# COMPACT_ATOMS: atom_id res chain seq x y z
N MET A 1 -9.15 -30.08 4.81
CA MET A 1 -9.59 -28.74 4.40
C MET A 1 -8.49 -28.14 3.54
N THR A 2 -8.83 -27.58 2.38
CA THR A 2 -7.85 -26.86 1.56
C THR A 2 -7.41 -25.55 2.24
N ARG A 3 -6.29 -24.97 1.81
CA ARG A 3 -5.81 -23.66 2.28
C ARG A 3 -6.91 -22.60 2.21
N ARG A 4 -7.56 -22.49 1.05
CA ARG A 4 -8.64 -21.53 0.78
C ARG A 4 -9.89 -21.77 1.61
N GLU A 5 -10.31 -23.02 1.75
CA GLU A 5 -11.45 -23.36 2.62
C GLU A 5 -11.20 -22.91 4.06
N ARG A 6 -9.97 -23.10 4.55
CA ARG A 6 -9.57 -22.71 5.91
C ARG A 6 -9.64 -21.20 6.09
N ILE A 7 -9.14 -20.43 5.13
CA ILE A 7 -9.23 -18.96 5.15
C ILE A 7 -10.69 -18.50 5.13
N ARG A 8 -11.50 -18.98 4.17
CA ARG A 8 -12.91 -18.58 4.05
C ARG A 8 -13.72 -18.88 5.30
N LYS A 9 -13.59 -20.09 5.85
CA LYS A 9 -14.25 -20.47 7.12
C LYS A 9 -13.81 -19.61 8.29
N THR A 10 -12.52 -19.31 8.39
CA THR A 10 -12.01 -18.44 9.45
C THR A 10 -12.62 -17.04 9.36
N LEU A 11 -12.69 -16.47 8.16
CA LEU A 11 -13.31 -15.14 7.94
C LEU A 11 -14.81 -15.11 8.27
N GLN A 12 -15.48 -16.26 8.18
CA GLN A 12 -16.89 -16.44 8.53
C GLN A 12 -17.11 -16.80 10.01
N GLY A 13 -16.05 -16.93 10.81
CA GLY A 13 -16.15 -17.36 12.21
C GLY A 13 -16.51 -18.84 12.38
N GLU A 14 -16.38 -19.65 11.33
CA GLU A 14 -16.65 -21.09 11.37
C GLU A 14 -15.47 -21.88 11.94
N ARG A 15 -15.76 -23.10 12.42
CA ARG A 15 -14.73 -24.02 12.91
C ARG A 15 -13.88 -24.56 11.76
N THR A 16 -12.56 -24.50 11.93
CA THR A 16 -11.57 -25.09 11.04
C THR A 16 -10.92 -26.35 11.62
N ASP A 17 -10.16 -27.07 10.79
CA ASP A 17 -9.34 -28.22 11.21
C ASP A 17 -8.10 -27.80 12.03
N ARG A 18 -7.54 -26.62 11.74
CA ARG A 18 -6.54 -25.89 12.53
C ARG A 18 -6.64 -24.38 12.24
N PRO A 19 -6.07 -23.48 13.07
CA PRO A 19 -5.95 -22.08 12.71
C PRO A 19 -5.20 -21.89 11.36
N PRO A 20 -5.62 -20.93 10.50
CA PRO A 20 -4.84 -20.58 9.32
C PRO A 20 -3.54 -19.88 9.73
N MET A 21 -2.46 -20.12 8.98
CA MET A 21 -1.13 -19.60 9.26
C MET A 21 -0.49 -19.08 7.98
N SER A 22 0.19 -17.94 8.10
CA SER A 22 1.09 -17.40 7.09
C SER A 22 2.21 -16.65 7.77
N PHE A 23 3.39 -16.67 7.16
CA PHE A 23 4.53 -15.87 7.56
C PHE A 23 5.04 -15.10 6.35
N TRP A 24 5.72 -13.99 6.61
CA TRP A 24 6.33 -13.17 5.57
C TRP A 24 7.63 -12.57 6.07
N ARG A 25 8.49 -12.24 5.12
CA ARG A 25 9.78 -11.60 5.36
C ARG A 25 10.22 -10.87 4.10
N HIS A 26 11.29 -10.10 4.22
CA HIS A 26 12.05 -9.65 3.07
C HIS A 26 13.01 -10.73 2.59
N PHE A 27 13.24 -10.72 1.28
CA PHE A 27 14.30 -11.44 0.59
C PHE A 27 15.20 -10.38 -0.05
N TYR A 28 15.90 -9.59 0.77
CA TYR A 28 16.63 -8.40 0.32
C TYR A 28 17.63 -8.67 -0.81
N ASP A 29 18.13 -9.89 -0.92
CA ASP A 29 19.02 -10.38 -1.97
C ASP A 29 18.31 -10.84 -3.25
N ARG A 30 16.99 -10.97 -3.23
CA ARG A 30 16.15 -11.49 -4.32
C ARG A 30 14.87 -10.66 -4.54
N GLU A 31 14.89 -9.38 -4.19
CA GLU A 31 13.79 -8.44 -4.45
C GLU A 31 14.18 -7.33 -5.44
N GLY A 32 15.31 -7.52 -6.13
CA GLY A 32 15.87 -6.55 -7.09
C GLY A 32 15.21 -6.57 -8.47
N SER A 33 14.45 -7.61 -8.79
CA SER A 33 13.69 -7.74 -10.03
C SER A 33 12.37 -8.48 -9.82
N ALA A 34 11.42 -8.30 -10.73
CA ALA A 34 10.13 -9.02 -10.70
C ALA A 34 10.30 -10.55 -10.67
N ALA A 35 11.24 -11.06 -11.48
CA ALA A 35 11.49 -12.49 -11.60
C ALA A 35 12.06 -13.08 -10.31
N GLU A 36 13.08 -12.45 -9.72
CA GLU A 36 13.70 -12.92 -8.47
C GLU A 36 12.72 -12.85 -7.30
N LEU A 37 11.92 -11.78 -7.23
CA LEU A 37 10.90 -11.62 -6.19
C LEU A 37 9.86 -12.74 -6.28
N ALA A 38 9.32 -12.97 -7.48
CA ALA A 38 8.33 -14.02 -7.71
C ALA A 38 8.89 -15.41 -7.36
N GLU A 39 10.11 -15.71 -7.77
CA GLU A 39 10.78 -16.97 -7.49
C GLU A 39 10.98 -17.18 -5.98
N ALA A 40 11.51 -16.17 -5.26
CA ALA A 40 11.72 -16.24 -3.81
C ALA A 40 10.41 -16.43 -3.04
N MET A 41 9.35 -15.73 -3.45
CA MET A 41 8.02 -15.86 -2.86
C MET A 41 7.43 -17.26 -3.08
N LEU A 42 7.52 -17.79 -4.29
CA LEU A 42 7.00 -19.12 -4.65
C LEU A 42 7.77 -20.25 -3.95
N GLU A 43 9.10 -20.17 -3.90
CA GLU A 43 9.93 -21.13 -3.14
C GLU A 43 9.57 -21.12 -1.65
N PHE A 44 9.34 -19.94 -1.08
CA PHE A 44 8.96 -19.81 0.32
C PHE A 44 7.58 -20.41 0.59
N GLN A 45 6.64 -20.23 -0.34
CA GLN A 45 5.31 -20.84 -0.27
C GLN A 45 5.37 -22.36 -0.42
N GLU A 46 6.14 -22.88 -1.38
CA GLU A 46 6.30 -24.33 -1.60
C GLU A 46 6.95 -25.01 -0.39
N LYS A 47 7.98 -24.38 0.18
CA LYS A 47 8.73 -24.95 1.30
C LYS A 47 7.91 -25.10 2.59
N TYR A 48 7.06 -24.12 2.88
CA TYR A 48 6.38 -24.03 4.18
C TYR A 48 4.87 -24.22 4.11
N ASP A 49 4.29 -24.24 2.92
CA ASP A 49 2.89 -24.56 2.70
C ASP A 49 1.90 -23.64 3.47
N TRP A 50 2.13 -22.32 3.41
CA TRP A 50 1.28 -21.34 4.09
C TRP A 50 -0.15 -21.33 3.54
N ASP A 51 -1.13 -20.99 4.39
CA ASP A 51 -2.54 -20.97 3.98
C ASP A 51 -2.88 -19.82 3.03
N PHE A 52 -2.10 -18.75 3.04
CA PHE A 52 -2.12 -17.69 2.05
C PHE A 52 -0.73 -17.07 1.92
N MET A 53 -0.44 -16.49 0.76
CA MET A 53 0.79 -15.77 0.49
C MET A 53 0.58 -14.27 0.68
N LYS A 54 1.40 -13.62 1.50
CA LYS A 54 1.53 -12.15 1.48
C LYS A 54 2.69 -11.79 0.57
N VAL A 55 2.41 -11.23 -0.61
CA VAL A 55 3.44 -10.70 -1.51
C VAL A 55 4.11 -9.51 -0.83
N ASN A 56 5.39 -9.68 -0.50
CA ASN A 56 6.18 -8.71 0.24
C ASN A 56 7.30 -8.19 -0.68
N PRO A 57 7.03 -7.13 -1.46
CA PRO A 57 7.99 -6.55 -2.41
C PRO A 57 9.18 -5.90 -1.70
N ARG A 58 10.10 -5.37 -2.50
CA ARG A 58 11.23 -4.62 -1.96
C ARG A 58 10.80 -3.45 -1.08
N ALA A 59 11.55 -3.21 -0.02
CA ALA A 59 11.15 -2.32 1.07
C ALA A 59 10.86 -0.86 0.66
N SER A 60 11.30 -0.42 -0.52
CA SER A 60 11.15 0.93 -1.04
C SER A 60 10.22 1.04 -2.26
N TYR A 61 9.60 -0.06 -2.69
CA TYR A 61 8.89 -0.10 -3.98
C TYR A 61 7.83 1.01 -4.10
N HIS A 62 7.19 1.37 -2.98
CA HIS A 62 6.09 2.32 -2.91
C HIS A 62 6.51 3.79 -3.02
N VAL A 63 7.82 4.08 -3.10
CA VAL A 63 8.34 5.47 -3.14
C VAL A 63 9.40 5.71 -4.23
N GLU A 64 9.91 4.66 -4.85
CA GLU A 64 10.99 4.76 -5.86
C GLU A 64 10.59 5.58 -7.08
N ASP A 65 9.35 5.45 -7.57
CA ASP A 65 8.86 6.19 -8.74
C ASP A 65 8.76 7.71 -8.50
N TRP A 66 8.73 8.15 -7.23
CA TRP A 66 8.85 9.57 -6.85
C TRP A 66 10.29 10.01 -6.54
N GLY A 67 11.27 9.12 -6.71
CA GLY A 67 12.69 9.45 -6.69
C GLY A 67 13.42 9.13 -5.39
N VAL A 68 12.80 8.39 -4.47
CA VAL A 68 13.53 7.75 -3.36
C VAL A 68 14.55 6.77 -3.94
N LYS A 69 15.77 6.78 -3.40
CA LYS A 69 16.80 5.81 -3.77
C LYS A 69 17.29 5.10 -2.54
N THR A 70 17.47 3.79 -2.66
CA THR A 70 18.09 2.97 -1.63
C THR A 70 19.35 2.30 -2.14
N GLU A 71 20.30 2.06 -1.24
CA GLU A 71 21.47 1.24 -1.49
C GLU A 71 21.54 0.11 -0.47
N ARG A 72 21.99 -1.06 -0.92
CA ARG A 72 22.23 -2.22 -0.05
C ARG A 72 23.74 -2.40 0.12
N PRO A 73 24.35 -1.84 1.19
CA PRO A 73 25.80 -1.88 1.36
C PRO A 73 26.33 -3.30 1.65
N GLY A 74 25.49 -4.14 2.26
CA GLY A 74 25.79 -5.53 2.53
C GLY A 74 25.31 -6.47 1.41
N LYS A 75 25.86 -7.69 1.39
CA LYS A 75 25.50 -8.73 0.42
C LYS A 75 24.71 -9.88 1.06
N GLY A 76 24.59 -9.89 2.38
CA GLY A 76 23.88 -10.91 3.12
C GLY A 76 22.36 -10.84 2.90
N PRO A 77 21.66 -11.96 3.06
CA PRO A 77 20.20 -12.04 2.83
C PRO A 77 19.37 -11.24 3.85
N LEU A 78 19.99 -10.78 4.94
CA LEU A 78 19.37 -9.97 5.99
C LEU A 78 19.85 -8.51 5.98
N ASP A 79 20.76 -8.14 5.08
CA ASP A 79 21.28 -6.79 5.00
C ASP A 79 20.22 -5.87 4.38
N LYS A 80 19.55 -5.09 5.23
CA LYS A 80 18.47 -4.19 4.82
C LYS A 80 19.01 -3.04 3.94
N PRO A 81 18.33 -2.68 2.83
CA PRO A 81 18.65 -1.48 2.07
C PRO A 81 18.47 -0.23 2.93
N LYS A 82 19.30 0.78 2.66
CA LYS A 82 19.27 2.09 3.33
C LYS A 82 18.86 3.16 2.33
N VAL A 83 17.97 4.06 2.74
CA VAL A 83 17.64 5.24 1.95
C VAL A 83 18.86 6.16 1.86
N VAL A 84 19.29 6.46 0.64
CA VAL A 84 20.40 7.37 0.33
C VAL A 84 19.93 8.68 -0.30
N ARG A 85 18.68 8.72 -0.77
CA ARG A 85 18.04 9.93 -1.30
C ARG A 85 16.56 9.92 -1.01
N SER A 86 16.07 11.06 -0.51
CA SER A 86 14.66 11.39 -0.37
C SER A 86 14.30 12.58 -1.27
N PRO A 87 13.18 12.53 -2.01
CA PRO A 87 12.77 13.60 -2.91
C PRO A 87 12.19 14.82 -2.19
N VAL A 88 11.66 14.66 -0.97
CA VAL A 88 11.07 15.75 -0.19
C VAL A 88 12.01 16.15 0.94
N ARG A 89 12.54 17.38 0.86
CA ARG A 89 13.42 17.95 1.88
C ARG A 89 12.87 19.24 2.45
N GLU A 90 12.24 20.05 1.61
CA GLU A 90 11.58 21.30 1.97
C GLU A 90 10.10 21.28 1.56
N PRO A 91 9.25 22.15 2.11
CA PRO A 91 7.81 22.13 1.82
C PRO A 91 7.46 22.24 0.34
N GLN A 92 8.27 22.95 -0.45
CA GLN A 92 8.05 23.14 -1.89
C GLN A 92 8.24 21.87 -2.71
N ASP A 93 8.99 20.89 -2.21
CA ASP A 93 9.21 19.64 -2.92
C ASP A 93 7.91 18.82 -3.05
N TRP A 94 6.94 19.01 -2.15
CA TRP A 94 5.62 18.36 -2.24
C TRP A 94 4.88 18.69 -3.53
N ASP A 95 5.10 19.88 -4.12
CA ASP A 95 4.44 20.30 -5.37
C ASP A 95 4.88 19.45 -6.57
N ARG A 96 5.97 18.70 -6.44
CA ARG A 96 6.48 17.80 -7.48
C ARG A 96 5.90 16.39 -7.38
N ILE A 97 5.17 16.08 -6.31
CA ILE A 97 4.53 14.76 -6.14
C ILE A 97 3.24 14.75 -6.94
N ALA A 98 3.29 14.10 -8.10
CA ALA A 98 2.16 13.91 -9.01
C ALA A 98 1.78 12.42 -9.10
N PRO A 99 0.54 12.09 -9.51
CA PRO A 99 0.16 10.71 -9.78
C PRO A 99 1.14 10.05 -10.76
N VAL A 100 1.43 8.78 -10.54
CA VAL A 100 2.24 7.97 -11.45
C VAL A 100 1.40 6.82 -11.99
N ASP A 101 1.72 6.39 -13.21
CA ASP A 101 1.07 5.25 -13.84
C ASP A 101 1.53 3.95 -13.15
N PRO A 102 0.64 3.20 -12.47
CA PRO A 102 1.03 2.02 -11.71
C PRO A 102 1.50 0.86 -12.60
N THR A 103 1.27 0.92 -13.92
CA THR A 103 1.70 -0.11 -14.88
C THR A 103 3.12 0.11 -15.39
N LYS A 104 3.78 1.19 -14.96
CA LYS A 104 5.13 1.59 -15.36
C LYS A 104 6.05 1.68 -14.15
N GLY A 105 7.35 1.83 -14.41
CA GLY A 105 8.34 2.08 -13.35
C GLY A 105 8.43 0.92 -12.36
N THR A 106 8.74 1.24 -11.10
CA THR A 106 8.86 0.26 -10.02
C THR A 106 7.52 -0.39 -9.70
N LEU A 107 6.41 0.35 -9.70
CA LEU A 107 5.08 -0.23 -9.49
C LEU A 107 4.73 -1.27 -10.59
N GLY A 108 5.02 -0.95 -11.86
CA GLY A 108 4.83 -1.88 -12.96
C GLY A 108 5.67 -3.15 -12.85
N GLU A 109 6.89 -3.04 -12.30
CA GLU A 109 7.71 -4.21 -12.00
C GLU A 109 7.08 -5.09 -10.90
N MET A 110 6.43 -4.49 -9.89
CA MET A 110 5.72 -5.27 -8.87
C MET A 110 4.49 -5.98 -9.47
N LEU A 111 3.78 -5.33 -10.39
CA LEU A 111 2.69 -5.95 -11.13
C LEU A 111 3.16 -7.12 -12.04
N ASP A 112 4.36 -7.07 -12.60
CA ASP A 112 4.98 -8.22 -13.30
C ASP A 112 5.28 -9.36 -12.31
N ALA A 113 5.80 -9.06 -11.12
CA ALA A 113 6.01 -10.07 -10.09
C ALA A 113 4.70 -10.76 -9.68
N GLU A 114 3.63 -9.97 -9.50
CA GLU A 114 2.29 -10.46 -9.19
C GLU A 114 1.73 -11.37 -10.30
N GLU A 115 1.88 -10.98 -11.57
CA GLU A 115 1.47 -11.80 -12.72
C GLU A 115 2.19 -13.17 -12.73
N ARG A 116 3.50 -13.17 -12.49
CA ARG A 116 4.30 -14.40 -12.39
C ARG A 116 3.84 -15.29 -11.25
N ILE A 117 3.59 -14.71 -10.07
CA ILE A 117 3.06 -15.43 -8.90
C ILE A 117 1.69 -16.03 -9.23
N ALA A 118 0.77 -15.24 -9.77
CA ALA A 118 -0.57 -15.67 -10.14
C ALA A 118 -0.54 -16.85 -11.13
N SER A 119 0.33 -16.77 -12.15
CA SER A 119 0.51 -17.83 -13.17
C SER A 119 0.95 -19.17 -12.58
N LYS A 120 1.67 -19.16 -11.45
CA LYS A 120 2.24 -20.35 -10.80
C LYS A 120 1.35 -20.91 -9.70
N ILE A 121 0.66 -20.05 -8.94
CA ILE A 121 -0.27 -20.49 -7.89
C ILE A 121 -1.57 -21.06 -8.50
N GLN A 122 -1.97 -20.59 -9.69
CA GLN A 122 -3.15 -21.08 -10.43
C GLN A 122 -4.44 -21.16 -9.58
N GLY A 123 -4.58 -20.24 -8.62
CA GLY A 123 -5.74 -20.16 -7.74
C GLY A 123 -5.79 -21.18 -6.60
N GLU A 124 -4.75 -22.00 -6.39
CA GLU A 124 -4.72 -22.99 -5.29
C GLU A 124 -4.53 -22.34 -3.90
N THR A 125 -3.83 -21.21 -3.85
CA THR A 125 -3.51 -20.48 -2.63
C THR A 125 -3.98 -19.03 -2.79
N ASP A 126 -4.66 -18.49 -1.77
CA ASP A 126 -4.99 -17.07 -1.76
C ASP A 126 -3.68 -16.26 -1.63
N TRP A 127 -3.59 -15.13 -2.32
CA TRP A 127 -2.46 -14.22 -2.17
C TRP A 127 -2.94 -12.78 -2.05
N VAL A 128 -2.19 -11.98 -1.29
CA VAL A 128 -2.48 -10.56 -1.05
C VAL A 128 -1.24 -9.72 -1.28
N MET A 129 -1.41 -8.57 -1.94
CA MET A 129 -0.32 -7.61 -2.11
C MET A 129 -0.18 -6.71 -0.89
N THR A 130 1.05 -6.43 -0.47
CA THR A 130 1.30 -5.45 0.59
C THR A 130 1.17 -4.05 0.02
N VAL A 131 0.23 -3.26 0.53
CA VAL A 131 0.03 -1.85 0.13
C VAL A 131 0.12 -0.98 1.37
N PHE A 132 0.89 0.10 1.29
CA PHE A 132 1.05 1.03 2.40
C PHE A 132 -0.03 2.09 2.37
N ASN A 133 -0.39 2.58 3.55
CA ASN A 133 -1.34 3.68 3.63
C ASN A 133 -0.70 5.00 3.14
N PRO A 134 -1.47 5.91 2.50
CA PRO A 134 -0.91 7.11 1.86
C PRO A 134 -0.03 7.99 2.76
N ILE A 135 -0.37 8.12 4.05
CA ILE A 135 0.43 8.90 5.00
C ILE A 135 1.79 8.25 5.31
N SER A 136 1.89 6.91 5.36
CA SER A 136 3.18 6.22 5.51
C SER A 136 4.05 6.41 4.27
N ILE A 137 3.46 6.35 3.08
CA ILE A 137 4.17 6.61 1.82
C ILE A 137 4.71 8.04 1.83
N ALA A 138 3.90 9.02 2.21
CA ALA A 138 4.34 10.40 2.34
C ALA A 138 5.48 10.57 3.36
N ALA A 139 5.42 9.90 4.51
CA ALA A 139 6.50 9.91 5.49
C ALA A 139 7.82 9.37 4.90
N ASP A 140 7.76 8.27 4.14
CA ASP A 140 8.93 7.66 3.50
C ASP A 140 9.55 8.53 2.38
N LEU A 141 8.76 9.40 1.73
CA LEU A 141 9.27 10.40 0.79
C LEU A 141 10.13 11.48 1.47
N VAL A 142 9.96 11.69 2.79
CA VAL A 142 10.77 12.59 3.61
C VAL A 142 11.92 11.82 4.26
N ASN A 143 11.65 10.61 4.77
CA ASN A 143 12.57 9.76 5.55
C ASN A 143 13.17 10.49 6.77
N ASP A 144 12.35 11.31 7.43
CA ASP A 144 12.66 12.06 8.66
C ASP A 144 11.32 12.37 9.38
N ASP A 145 11.00 11.60 10.41
CA ASP A 145 9.70 11.67 11.09
C ASP A 145 9.43 13.07 11.67
N ALA A 146 10.43 13.71 12.26
CA ALA A 146 10.26 15.01 12.91
C ALA A 146 9.92 16.09 11.88
N ARG A 147 10.62 16.06 10.73
CA ARG A 147 10.35 16.96 9.62
C ARG A 147 9.00 16.69 8.97
N PHE A 148 8.64 15.43 8.79
CA PHE A 148 7.34 15.09 8.22
C PHE A 148 6.19 15.59 9.11
N VAL A 149 6.29 15.40 10.42
CA VAL A 149 5.30 15.93 11.39
C VAL A 149 5.27 17.46 11.38
N GLU A 150 6.41 18.13 11.20
CA GLU A 150 6.43 19.58 10.99
C GLU A 150 5.67 19.98 9.70
N HIS A 151 5.90 19.26 8.60
CA HIS A 151 5.22 19.51 7.32
C HIS A 151 3.70 19.34 7.44
N LEU A 152 3.22 18.31 8.13
CA LEU A 152 1.79 18.12 8.40
C LEU A 152 1.20 19.35 9.12
N ARG A 153 1.87 19.84 10.15
CA ARG A 153 1.37 20.96 10.99
C ARG A 153 1.46 22.33 10.32
N ARG A 154 2.48 22.58 9.50
CA ARG A 154 2.78 23.93 8.97
C ARG A 154 2.48 24.08 7.49
N HIS A 155 2.37 22.97 6.77
CA HIS A 155 2.29 22.94 5.30
C HIS A 155 1.22 21.95 4.82
N GLY A 156 0.16 21.76 5.60
CA GLY A 156 -0.91 20.78 5.38
C GLY A 156 -1.48 20.77 3.96
N GLU A 157 -1.76 21.94 3.37
CA GLU A 157 -2.27 22.04 1.99
C GLU A 157 -1.37 21.35 0.95
N ARG A 158 -0.04 21.50 1.09
CA ARG A 158 0.94 20.88 0.19
C ARG A 158 1.00 19.37 0.42
N VAL A 159 0.95 18.94 1.68
CA VAL A 159 0.90 17.52 2.03
C VAL A 159 -0.39 16.88 1.51
N HIS A 160 -1.54 17.55 1.63
CA HIS A 160 -2.80 17.09 1.05
C HIS A 160 -2.74 16.96 -0.48
N GLY A 161 -2.04 17.87 -1.16
CA GLY A 161 -1.73 17.75 -2.59
C GLY A 161 -1.01 16.45 -2.92
N ALA A 162 0.08 16.17 -2.21
CA ALA A 162 0.83 14.94 -2.38
C ALA A 162 0.03 13.69 -2.00
N LEU A 163 -0.75 13.72 -0.91
CA LEU A 163 -1.59 12.61 -0.48
C LEU A 163 -2.67 12.28 -1.50
N ARG A 164 -3.27 13.28 -2.18
CA ARG A 164 -4.20 13.04 -3.30
C ARG A 164 -3.50 12.31 -4.44
N ALA A 165 -2.30 12.73 -4.81
CA ALA A 165 -1.52 12.08 -5.86
C ALA A 165 -1.14 10.63 -5.51
N ILE A 166 -0.62 10.40 -4.29
CA ILE A 166 -0.30 9.06 -3.77
C ILE A 166 -1.54 8.18 -3.76
N THR A 167 -2.66 8.69 -3.26
CA THR A 167 -3.92 7.95 -3.17
C THR A 167 -4.43 7.56 -4.55
N GLN A 168 -4.38 8.48 -5.53
CA GLN A 168 -4.76 8.17 -6.91
C GLN A 168 -3.89 7.04 -7.49
N THR A 169 -2.56 7.13 -7.33
CA THR A 169 -1.63 6.08 -7.76
C THR A 169 -1.97 4.74 -7.13
N PHE A 170 -2.12 4.67 -5.81
CA PHE A 170 -2.32 3.41 -5.11
C PHE A 170 -3.73 2.84 -5.26
N THR A 171 -4.74 3.68 -5.48
CA THR A 171 -6.08 3.22 -5.89
C THR A 171 -6.02 2.51 -7.24
N ALA A 172 -5.27 3.07 -8.20
CA ALA A 172 -5.07 2.44 -9.50
C ALA A 172 -4.20 1.17 -9.40
N PHE A 173 -3.14 1.20 -8.59
CA PHE A 173 -2.29 0.03 -8.33
C PHE A 173 -3.09 -1.13 -7.71
N VAL A 174 -3.90 -0.87 -6.69
CA VAL A 174 -4.78 -1.89 -6.07
C VAL A 174 -5.73 -2.49 -7.11
N ARG A 175 -6.31 -1.67 -8.00
CA ARG A 175 -7.17 -2.18 -9.07
C ARG A 175 -6.42 -3.16 -9.98
N GLU A 176 -5.22 -2.80 -10.41
CA GLU A 176 -4.35 -3.64 -11.23
C GLU A 176 -3.94 -4.95 -10.53
N THR A 177 -3.62 -4.88 -9.23
CA THR A 177 -3.38 -6.04 -8.37
C THR A 177 -4.59 -6.97 -8.34
N MET A 178 -5.80 -6.44 -8.14
CA MET A 178 -7.02 -7.24 -8.10
C MET A 178 -7.34 -7.88 -9.47
N HIS A 179 -7.07 -7.19 -10.58
CA HIS A 179 -7.22 -7.74 -11.94
C HIS A 179 -6.31 -8.95 -12.21
N ARG A 180 -5.16 -9.04 -11.52
CA ARG A 180 -4.24 -10.19 -11.58
C ARG A 180 -4.67 -11.36 -10.69
N GLY A 181 -5.83 -11.25 -10.03
CA GLY A 181 -6.40 -12.32 -9.21
C GLY A 181 -5.94 -12.33 -7.76
N ALA A 182 -5.42 -11.21 -7.26
CA ALA A 182 -5.20 -11.04 -5.83
C ALA A 182 -6.52 -11.26 -5.07
N SER A 183 -6.43 -11.89 -3.91
CA SER A 183 -7.59 -12.11 -3.03
C SER A 183 -7.90 -10.88 -2.15
N GLY A 184 -7.05 -9.86 -2.23
CA GLY A 184 -7.14 -8.61 -1.48
C GLY A 184 -5.76 -7.98 -1.31
N VAL A 185 -5.67 -7.03 -0.38
CA VAL A 185 -4.41 -6.40 0.02
C VAL A 185 -4.17 -6.54 1.51
N LEU A 186 -2.91 -6.66 1.90
CA LEU A 186 -2.50 -6.36 3.26
C LEU A 186 -2.20 -4.87 3.34
N PHE A 187 -3.07 -4.13 4.02
CA PHE A 187 -2.94 -2.67 4.15
C PHE A 187 -2.06 -2.31 5.36
N ALA A 188 -0.83 -1.89 5.09
CA ALA A 188 0.19 -1.60 6.09
C ALA A 188 0.19 -0.11 6.46
N THR A 189 -0.18 0.18 7.72
CA THR A 189 -0.27 1.56 8.23
C THR A 189 0.99 2.03 8.98
N THR A 190 1.93 1.12 9.23
CA THR A 190 3.23 1.37 9.88
C THR A 190 3.12 2.20 11.17
N ASP A 191 4.05 3.12 11.41
CA ASP A 191 4.07 4.05 12.54
C ASP A 191 3.01 5.17 12.42
N TYR A 192 2.38 5.32 11.25
CA TYR A 192 1.39 6.37 10.94
C TYR A 192 -0.07 5.87 10.94
N GLY A 193 -0.32 4.67 11.47
CA GLY A 193 -1.65 4.10 11.71
C GLY A 193 -2.14 4.24 13.14
N ASN A 194 -1.41 4.95 13.99
CA ASN A 194 -1.67 5.06 15.42
C ASN A 194 -1.21 6.43 15.95
N THR A 195 -1.46 6.70 17.23
CA THR A 195 -1.19 8.01 17.84
C THR A 195 0.21 8.16 18.45
N SER A 196 1.17 7.29 18.11
CA SER A 196 2.52 7.35 18.68
C SER A 196 3.40 8.42 18.02
N ARG A 197 3.17 8.72 16.73
CA ARG A 197 3.93 9.73 15.97
C ARG A 197 3.16 11.03 15.73
N ILE A 198 1.85 10.89 15.50
CA ILE A 198 0.92 11.98 15.25
C ILE A 198 -0.23 11.90 16.25
N ASP A 199 -0.92 13.00 16.51
CA ASP A 199 -2.11 12.96 17.34
C ASP A 199 -3.33 12.44 16.54
N LYS A 200 -4.44 12.22 17.25
CA LYS A 200 -5.68 11.74 16.64
C LYS A 200 -6.22 12.71 15.57
N ALA A 201 -6.08 14.02 15.76
CA ALA A 201 -6.58 15.01 14.81
C ALA A 201 -5.83 14.91 13.47
N LEU A 202 -4.50 14.82 13.51
CA LEU A 202 -3.68 14.60 12.33
C LEU A 202 -3.97 13.25 11.66
N LEU A 203 -4.24 12.19 12.42
CA LEU A 203 -4.62 10.89 11.86
C LEU A 203 -5.97 10.95 11.13
N GLU A 204 -6.94 11.66 11.71
CA GLU A 204 -8.27 11.85 11.12
C GLU A 204 -8.24 12.77 9.89
N GLU A 205 -7.35 13.76 9.86
CA GLU A 205 -7.19 14.72 8.76
C GLU A 205 -6.35 14.15 7.60
N PHE A 206 -5.17 13.59 7.88
CA PHE A 206 -4.19 13.20 6.86
C PHE A 206 -4.13 11.70 6.58
N GLY A 207 -4.68 10.85 7.44
CA GLY A 207 -4.70 9.40 7.25
C GLY A 207 -6.03 8.91 6.72
N ARG A 208 -7.03 8.87 7.62
CA ARG A 208 -8.30 8.16 7.41
C ARG A 208 -9.00 8.44 6.07
N PRO A 209 -9.13 9.68 5.58
CA PRO A 209 -9.85 9.96 4.33
C PRO A 209 -9.17 9.34 3.10
N TYR A 210 -7.84 9.23 3.12
CA TYR A 210 -7.04 8.69 2.03
C TYR A 210 -6.97 7.16 2.11
N ASP A 211 -6.83 6.62 3.32
CA ASP A 211 -6.86 5.18 3.58
C ASP A 211 -8.16 4.56 3.04
N LEU A 212 -9.31 5.18 3.33
CA LEU A 212 -10.59 4.69 2.81
C LEU A 212 -10.67 4.67 1.29
N ARG A 213 -10.17 5.71 0.61
CA ARG A 213 -10.20 5.76 -0.86
C ARG A 213 -9.41 4.62 -1.51
N VAL A 214 -8.27 4.24 -0.92
CA VAL A 214 -7.49 3.08 -1.40
C VAL A 214 -8.21 1.76 -1.11
N LEU A 215 -8.91 1.65 0.01
CA LEU A 215 -9.60 0.42 0.43
C LEU A 215 -10.98 0.23 -0.23
N GLU A 216 -11.63 1.30 -0.65
CA GLU A 216 -12.95 1.29 -1.32
C GLU A 216 -12.87 0.96 -2.81
N VAL A 217 -11.70 0.53 -3.30
CA VAL A 217 -11.52 0.10 -4.69
C VAL A 217 -12.45 -1.07 -5.00
N ASP A 218 -13.43 -0.80 -5.86
CA ASP A 218 -14.21 -1.84 -6.52
C ASP A 218 -13.43 -2.34 -7.76
N PRO A 219 -12.97 -3.60 -7.78
CA PRO A 219 -12.25 -4.15 -8.92
C PRO A 219 -13.12 -4.25 -10.20
N GLY A 220 -14.44 -4.16 -10.08
CA GLY A 220 -15.40 -4.16 -11.19
C GLY A 220 -15.82 -2.78 -11.69
N ALA A 221 -15.45 -1.69 -11.02
CA ALA A 221 -15.83 -0.34 -11.42
C ALA A 221 -14.90 0.18 -12.55
N PRO A 222 -15.44 0.79 -13.62
CA PRO A 222 -14.63 1.43 -14.66
C PRO A 222 -13.77 2.56 -14.03
N GLN A 223 -12.58 2.77 -14.60
CA GLN A 223 -11.66 3.81 -14.13
C GLN A 223 -12.33 5.18 -14.34
N ALA A 224 -12.80 5.79 -13.25
CA ALA A 224 -13.26 7.17 -13.29
C ALA A 224 -12.03 8.07 -13.44
N ASP A 225 -12.01 8.89 -14.49
CA ASP A 225 -11.05 9.99 -14.59
C ASP A 225 -11.21 10.89 -13.36
N ALA A 226 -10.08 11.27 -12.76
CA ALA A 226 -9.98 11.85 -11.42
C ALA A 226 -10.64 13.23 -11.23
N GLU A 227 -11.50 13.68 -12.14
CA GLU A 227 -12.15 14.98 -12.10
C GLU A 227 -13.56 14.98 -11.50
N ASP A 228 -14.22 13.83 -11.30
CA ASP A 228 -15.67 13.84 -11.04
C ASP A 228 -16.15 13.01 -9.83
N ALA A 229 -15.34 12.90 -8.76
CA ALA A 229 -15.87 12.41 -7.49
C ALA A 229 -16.59 13.58 -6.77
N PRO A 230 -17.93 13.59 -6.66
CA PRO A 230 -18.62 14.63 -5.92
C PRO A 230 -18.23 14.53 -4.44
N ASP A 231 -17.84 15.67 -3.88
CA ASP A 231 -17.62 15.89 -2.45
C ASP A 231 -18.92 15.60 -1.68
N ARG A 232 -19.12 14.33 -1.31
CA ARG A 232 -20.26 13.88 -0.51
C ARG A 232 -20.03 14.20 0.96
N ASP A 233 -19.82 15.47 1.29
CA ASP A 233 -19.86 15.93 2.69
C ASP A 233 -20.39 17.36 2.87
N ARG A 234 -21.19 17.87 1.91
CA ARG A 234 -21.91 19.14 2.07
C ARG A 234 -23.41 18.98 1.87
N SER A 235 -24.09 18.27 2.76
CA SER A 235 -25.55 18.40 2.93
C SER A 235 -26.06 17.86 4.26
N ARG A 236 -25.58 18.40 5.39
CA ARG A 236 -26.30 18.36 6.68
C ARG A 236 -26.06 19.62 7.49
N ALA A 237 -26.52 20.76 6.98
CA ALA A 237 -26.74 21.96 7.78
C ALA A 237 -27.66 22.91 7.00
N ASP A 238 -28.96 22.64 7.06
CA ASP A 238 -30.03 23.63 7.28
C ASP A 238 -31.35 22.98 6.87
N ASP A 239 -32.21 22.73 7.86
CA ASP A 239 -33.66 22.84 7.71
C ASP A 239 -34.28 22.67 9.09
N GLY A 240 -34.60 23.78 9.73
CA GLY A 240 -35.25 23.77 11.04
C GLY A 240 -35.43 25.13 11.71
N ALA A 241 -35.84 26.17 10.98
CA ALA A 241 -36.23 27.45 11.58
C ALA A 241 -37.42 28.13 10.88
N GLY A 242 -38.64 27.70 11.27
CA GLY A 242 -39.87 28.52 11.40
C GLY A 242 -40.65 28.91 10.13
N PRO A 243 -41.82 29.59 10.26
CA PRO A 243 -42.49 30.02 11.50
C PRO A 243 -44.05 29.85 11.51
N ALA A 244 -44.63 30.27 12.66
CA ALA A 244 -46.04 30.56 13.00
C ALA A 244 -46.92 29.40 13.51
#